data_AF-A0A928SNX8-F1
#
_entry.id   AF-A0A928SNX8-F1
#
_cell.length_a   1.000
_cell.length_b   1.000
_cell.length_c   1.000
_cell.angle_alpha   90.00
_cell.angle_beta   90.00
_cell.angle_gamma   90.00
#
_symmetry.space_group_name_H-M   'P 1'
#
loop_
_entity.id
_entity.type
_entity.pdbx_description
1 polymer ?
#
loop_
_entity_poly.entity_id
_entity_poly.type
_entity_poly.pdbx_seq_one_letter_code
_entity_poly.pdbx_strand_id
1 'polypeptide(L)'
;MARKALLLVVALATLGGCLAPPSQSQRVTDSARELNLATRFGRMDVALGHAAKGAQQSFLERRTEWGKGIRIVDVELAGLSMKDEMNATIQVDVSWVRVNDDTLRTTRLAQVWRDDGGWRLVRELRMAGDLGLFGEPLPAPPEQAGQRDVQFATKIIR
;
A
#
# COMPACT_ATOMS: atom_id res chain seq x y z
N MET A 1 50.52 23.55 21.55
CA MET A 1 49.31 23.84 20.74
C MET A 1 48.92 22.69 19.79
N ALA A 2 49.87 21.90 19.27
CA ALA A 2 49.61 20.79 18.33
C ALA A 2 48.67 19.67 18.84
N ARG A 3 48.73 19.29 20.13
CA ARG A 3 47.85 18.26 20.71
C ARG A 3 46.36 18.64 20.73
N LYS A 4 46.04 19.92 20.90
CA LYS A 4 44.65 20.41 20.90
C LYS A 4 44.07 20.43 19.47
N ALA A 5 44.91 20.74 18.47
CA ALA A 5 44.52 20.69 17.07
C ALA A 5 44.25 19.25 16.58
N LEU A 6 45.05 18.28 17.04
CA LEU A 6 44.87 16.87 16.67
C LEU A 6 43.56 16.26 17.23
N LEU A 7 43.18 16.62 18.46
CA LEU A 7 41.92 16.18 19.07
C LEU A 7 40.68 16.74 18.37
N LEU A 8 40.77 17.95 17.80
CA LEU A 8 39.67 18.58 17.08
C LEU A 8 39.42 17.90 15.71
N VAL A 9 40.49 17.49 15.02
CA VAL A 9 40.39 16.81 13.71
C VAL A 9 39.78 15.40 13.84
N VAL A 10 40.14 14.67 14.90
CA VAL A 10 39.55 13.34 15.19
C VAL A 10 38.06 13.47 15.55
N ALA A 11 37.67 14.50 16.30
CA ALA A 11 36.27 14.74 16.64
C ALA A 11 35.41 15.17 15.44
N LEU A 12 35.98 15.86 14.44
CA LEU A 12 35.26 16.19 13.21
C LEU A 12 35.15 14.99 12.26
N ALA A 13 36.12 14.07 12.26
CA ALA A 13 36.09 12.88 11.41
C ALA A 13 35.03 11.85 11.83
N THR A 14 34.64 11.81 13.11
CA THR A 14 33.58 10.90 13.60
C THR A 14 32.16 11.43 13.37
N LEU A 15 32.00 12.66 12.90
CA LEU A 15 30.69 13.23 12.52
C LEU A 15 30.35 12.98 11.04
N GLY A 16 31.31 12.47 10.25
CA GLY A 16 31.07 11.98 8.89
C GLY A 16 30.40 10.62 8.90
N GLY A 17 29.15 10.54 9.36
CA GLY A 17 28.34 9.34 9.18
C GLY A 17 28.29 8.99 7.69
N CYS A 18 28.68 7.76 7.33
CA CYS A 18 28.60 7.27 5.97
C CYS A 18 27.16 7.31 5.47
N LEU A 19 26.78 8.38 4.76
CA LEU A 19 25.56 8.47 3.97
C LEU A 19 25.74 7.62 2.72
N ALA A 20 25.71 6.29 2.88
CA ALA A 20 25.61 5.40 1.73
C ALA A 20 24.25 5.67 1.04
N PRO A 21 24.21 5.78 -0.30
CA PRO A 21 22.95 5.94 -1.01
C PRO A 21 22.02 4.76 -0.70
N PRO A 22 20.69 4.99 -0.64
CA PRO A 22 19.74 3.92 -0.37
C PRO A 22 19.87 2.80 -1.41
N SER A 23 19.75 1.56 -0.96
CA SER A 23 19.75 0.39 -1.85
C SER A 23 18.55 0.42 -2.80
N GLN A 24 18.63 -0.32 -3.92
CA GLN A 24 17.52 -0.39 -4.87
C GLN A 24 16.23 -0.94 -4.24
N SER A 25 16.35 -1.93 -3.35
CA SER A 25 15.22 -2.47 -2.58
C SER A 25 14.59 -1.42 -1.66
N GLN A 26 15.39 -0.56 -1.04
CA GLN A 26 14.89 0.54 -0.24
C GLN A 26 14.18 1.59 -1.12
N ARG A 27 14.80 2.01 -2.22
CA ARG A 27 14.21 3.00 -3.15
C ARG A 27 12.84 2.56 -3.69
N VAL A 28 12.70 1.29 -4.08
CA VAL A 28 11.40 0.78 -4.57
C VAL A 28 10.38 0.65 -3.44
N THR A 29 10.81 0.24 -2.24
CA THR A 29 9.93 0.15 -1.06
C THR A 29 9.39 1.53 -0.69
N ASP A 30 10.24 2.55 -0.69
CA ASP A 30 9.86 3.93 -0.39
C ASP A 30 8.88 4.46 -1.44
N SER A 31 9.18 4.25 -2.73
CA SER A 31 8.29 4.64 -3.84
C SER A 31 6.92 3.96 -3.76
N ALA A 32 6.89 2.68 -3.41
CA ALA A 32 5.63 1.95 -3.24
C ALA A 32 4.88 2.39 -1.99
N ARG A 33 5.57 2.67 -0.89
CA ARG A 33 4.96 3.21 0.33
C ARG A 33 4.28 4.56 0.03
N GLU A 34 4.98 5.46 -0.64
CA GLU A 34 4.46 6.78 -1.02
C GLU A 34 3.22 6.66 -1.91
N LEU A 35 3.29 5.83 -2.97
CA LEU A 35 2.13 5.55 -3.82
C LEU A 35 0.95 5.04 -2.99
N ASN A 36 1.16 4.00 -2.20
CA ASN A 36 0.07 3.32 -1.49
C ASN A 36 -0.56 4.21 -0.41
N LEU A 37 0.25 4.96 0.36
CA LEU A 37 -0.26 5.94 1.32
C LEU A 37 -1.03 7.06 0.62
N ALA A 38 -0.50 7.60 -0.49
CA ALA A 38 -1.19 8.62 -1.27
C ALA A 38 -2.56 8.10 -1.76
N THR A 39 -2.63 6.87 -2.27
CA THR A 39 -3.91 6.29 -2.70
C THR A 39 -4.90 6.11 -1.54
N ARG A 40 -4.44 5.67 -0.37
CA ARG A 40 -5.30 5.49 0.82
C ARG A 40 -5.97 6.81 1.22
N PHE A 41 -5.22 7.91 1.18
CA PHE A 41 -5.72 9.23 1.58
C PHE A 41 -6.36 10.01 0.43
N GLY A 42 -6.62 9.38 -0.72
CA GLY A 42 -7.27 10.04 -1.86
C GLY A 42 -6.38 11.06 -2.60
N ARG A 43 -5.08 11.09 -2.33
CA ARG A 43 -4.07 11.92 -3.02
C ARG A 43 -3.69 11.30 -4.36
N MET A 44 -4.68 11.21 -5.26
CA MET A 44 -4.51 10.56 -6.56
C MET A 44 -3.52 11.30 -7.46
N ASP A 45 -3.38 12.61 -7.29
CA ASP A 45 -2.36 13.47 -7.90
C ASP A 45 -0.95 12.94 -7.63
N VAL A 46 -0.65 12.64 -6.37
CA VAL A 46 0.65 12.11 -5.93
C VAL A 46 0.80 10.66 -6.38
N ALA A 47 -0.20 9.83 -6.15
CA ALA A 47 -0.17 8.42 -6.50
C ALA A 47 0.08 8.18 -8.00
N LEU A 48 -0.59 8.95 -8.87
CA LEU A 48 -0.40 8.90 -10.32
C LEU A 48 1.02 9.28 -10.73
N GLY A 49 1.68 10.12 -9.93
CA GLY A 49 3.08 10.50 -10.06
C GLY A 49 4.06 9.35 -9.88
N HIS A 50 3.66 8.22 -9.28
CA HIS A 50 4.48 7.01 -9.16
C HIS A 50 4.17 5.96 -10.23
N ALA A 51 3.07 6.10 -10.97
CA ALA A 51 2.78 5.22 -12.10
C ALA A 51 3.66 5.57 -13.30
N ALA A 52 4.04 4.55 -14.08
CA ALA A 52 4.69 4.74 -15.37
C ALA A 52 3.69 5.40 -16.34
N LYS A 53 4.16 6.26 -17.26
CA LYS A 53 3.28 7.00 -18.19
C LYS A 53 2.29 6.09 -18.94
N GLY A 54 2.76 4.94 -19.44
CA GLY A 54 1.91 3.96 -20.13
C GLY A 54 0.91 3.21 -19.23
N ALA A 55 1.08 3.26 -17.91
CA ALA A 55 0.22 2.58 -16.94
C ALA A 55 -0.80 3.52 -16.27
N GLN A 56 -0.62 4.84 -16.37
CA GLN A 56 -1.40 5.87 -15.67
C GLN A 56 -2.91 5.76 -15.91
N GLN A 57 -3.34 5.57 -17.15
CA GLN A 57 -4.77 5.44 -17.48
C GLN A 57 -5.39 4.24 -16.77
N SER A 58 -4.79 3.05 -16.93
CA SER A 58 -5.27 1.83 -16.27
C SER A 58 -5.25 1.92 -14.74
N PHE A 59 -4.31 2.68 -14.19
CA PHE A 59 -4.18 2.90 -12.74
C PHE A 59 -5.35 3.72 -12.19
N LEU A 60 -5.75 4.78 -12.91
CA LEU A 60 -6.91 5.61 -12.57
C LEU A 60 -8.21 4.83 -12.71
N GLU A 61 -8.39 4.11 -13.82
CA GLU A 61 -9.60 3.32 -14.09
C GLU A 61 -9.90 2.33 -12.95
N ARG A 62 -8.88 1.58 -12.51
CA ARG A 62 -8.98 0.63 -11.39
C ARG A 62 -9.34 1.29 -10.06
N ARG A 63 -9.17 2.61 -9.91
CA ARG A 63 -9.41 3.37 -8.67
C ARG A 63 -10.59 4.32 -8.77
N THR A 64 -11.42 4.21 -9.81
CA THR A 64 -12.58 5.09 -10.04
C THR A 64 -13.56 5.12 -8.86
N GLU A 65 -13.73 3.98 -8.20
CA GLU A 65 -14.65 3.79 -7.07
C GLU A 65 -14.04 4.13 -5.70
N TRP A 66 -12.72 4.38 -5.64
CA TRP A 66 -12.03 4.68 -4.39
C TRP A 66 -12.43 6.07 -3.91
N GLY A 67 -12.88 6.17 -2.66
CA GLY A 67 -13.44 7.38 -2.08
C GLY A 67 -14.89 7.67 -2.48
N LYS A 68 -15.49 6.84 -3.34
CA LYS A 68 -16.92 6.91 -3.71
C LYS A 68 -17.68 5.72 -3.13
N GLY A 69 -17.66 4.58 -3.81
CA GLY A 69 -18.30 3.34 -3.37
C GLY A 69 -17.42 2.46 -2.50
N ILE A 70 -16.09 2.69 -2.52
CA ILE A 70 -15.08 1.91 -1.79
C ILE A 70 -14.29 2.84 -0.89
N ARG A 71 -14.22 2.52 0.41
CA ARG A 71 -13.36 3.19 1.37
C ARG A 71 -12.16 2.29 1.69
N ILE A 72 -10.96 2.81 1.44
CA ILE A 72 -9.73 2.11 1.83
C ILE A 72 -9.52 2.31 3.33
N VAL A 73 -9.50 1.21 4.06
CA VAL A 73 -9.33 1.17 5.51
C VAL A 73 -7.85 1.11 5.83
N ASP A 74 -7.09 0.21 5.19
CA ASP A 74 -5.66 0.02 5.42
C ASP A 74 -4.89 -0.40 4.18
N VAL A 75 -3.58 -0.12 4.16
CA VAL A 75 -2.67 -0.58 3.10
C VAL A 75 -1.34 -1.00 3.72
N GLU A 76 -0.95 -2.26 3.50
CA GLU A 76 0.25 -2.87 4.05
C GLU A 76 1.14 -3.44 2.95
N LEU A 77 2.45 -3.19 3.04
CA LEU A 77 3.45 -3.79 2.17
C LEU A 77 3.79 -5.20 2.69
N ALA A 78 3.14 -6.22 2.13
CA ALA A 78 3.24 -7.61 2.58
C ALA A 78 4.54 -8.32 2.14
N GLY A 79 5.20 -7.83 1.09
CA GLY A 79 6.45 -8.44 0.63
C GLY A 79 7.11 -7.71 -0.53
N LEU A 80 8.41 -7.95 -0.70
CA LEU A 80 9.22 -7.45 -1.80
C LEU A 80 9.99 -8.62 -2.42
N SER A 81 9.98 -8.68 -3.75
CA SER A 81 10.83 -9.55 -4.54
C SER A 81 11.57 -8.73 -5.59
N MET A 82 12.90 -8.67 -5.48
CA MET A 82 13.76 -8.09 -6.52
C MET A 82 13.98 -9.16 -7.59
N LYS A 83 13.61 -8.86 -8.84
CA LYS A 83 13.92 -9.74 -9.98
C LYS A 83 15.36 -9.48 -10.47
N ASP A 84 15.73 -8.21 -10.50
CA ASP A 84 17.06 -7.68 -10.80
C ASP A 84 17.14 -6.25 -10.22
N GLU A 85 18.23 -5.52 -10.50
CA GLU A 85 18.42 -4.15 -9.97
C GLU A 85 17.38 -3.13 -10.47
N MET A 86 16.71 -3.42 -11.57
CA MET A 86 15.82 -2.51 -12.29
C MET A 86 14.36 -2.97 -12.26
N ASN A 87 14.06 -4.19 -11.80
CA ASN A 87 12.73 -4.77 -11.80
C ASN A 87 12.42 -5.41 -10.45
N ALA A 88 11.25 -5.10 -9.90
CA ALA A 88 10.79 -5.63 -8.62
C ALA A 88 9.29 -5.91 -8.64
N THR A 89 8.85 -6.80 -7.75
CA THR A 89 7.43 -7.01 -7.45
C THR A 89 7.20 -6.78 -5.96
N ILE A 90 6.23 -5.95 -5.64
CA ILE A 90 5.79 -5.67 -4.28
C ILE A 90 4.40 -6.26 -4.10
N GLN A 91 4.22 -7.02 -3.03
CA GLN A 91 2.91 -7.49 -2.60
C GLN A 91 2.30 -6.47 -1.64
N VAL A 92 1.05 -6.12 -1.88
CA VAL A 92 0.32 -5.14 -1.07
C VAL A 92 -0.99 -5.76 -0.62
N ASP A 93 -1.25 -5.70 0.68
CA ASP A 93 -2.56 -5.96 1.25
C ASP A 93 -3.35 -4.68 1.36
N VAL A 94 -4.54 -4.68 0.77
CA VAL A 94 -5.46 -3.54 0.82
C VAL A 94 -6.70 -4.00 1.59
N SER A 95 -6.93 -3.37 2.74
CA SER A 95 -8.14 -3.58 3.54
C SER A 95 -9.15 -2.48 3.20
N TRP A 96 -10.40 -2.86 2.94
CA TRP A 96 -11.41 -1.93 2.42
C TRP A 96 -12.83 -2.35 2.82
N VAL A 97 -13.75 -1.39 2.73
CA VAL A 97 -15.20 -1.59 2.93
C VAL A 97 -15.95 -0.94 1.77
N ARG A 98 -17.15 -1.42 1.46
CA ARG A 98 -18.08 -0.67 0.61
C ARG A 98 -18.75 0.40 1.45
N VAL A 99 -19.22 1.48 0.83
CA VAL A 99 -19.97 2.51 1.56
C VAL A 99 -21.35 2.03 1.99
N ASN A 100 -21.88 1.00 1.35
CA ASN A 100 -23.23 0.47 1.61
C ASN A 100 -23.23 -0.79 2.49
N ASP A 101 -22.08 -1.28 2.97
CA ASP A 101 -21.99 -2.38 3.92
C ASP A 101 -20.78 -2.26 4.85
N ASP A 102 -20.86 -2.86 6.03
CA ASP A 102 -19.80 -2.81 7.04
C ASP A 102 -18.83 -4.01 6.97
N THR A 103 -18.82 -4.75 5.85
CA THR A 103 -17.97 -5.94 5.72
C THR A 103 -16.53 -5.52 5.39
N LEU A 104 -15.62 -5.69 6.34
CA LEU A 104 -14.19 -5.53 6.12
C LEU A 104 -13.69 -6.62 5.18
N ARG A 105 -13.09 -6.21 4.07
CA ARG A 105 -12.53 -7.07 3.03
C ARG A 105 -11.04 -6.83 2.92
N THR A 106 -10.31 -7.83 2.46
CA THR A 106 -8.87 -7.72 2.18
C THR A 106 -8.57 -8.31 0.81
N THR A 107 -7.89 -7.53 -0.01
CA THR A 107 -7.46 -7.93 -1.35
C THR A 107 -5.95 -7.80 -1.45
N ARG A 108 -5.28 -8.86 -1.91
CA ARG A 108 -3.83 -8.84 -2.15
C ARG A 108 -3.53 -8.48 -3.59
N LEU A 109 -2.67 -7.49 -3.77
CA LEU A 109 -2.19 -7.02 -5.07
C LEU A 109 -0.73 -7.39 -5.27
N ALA A 110 -0.35 -7.70 -6.50
CA ALA A 110 1.02 -7.68 -6.97
C ALA A 110 1.24 -6.42 -7.79
N GLN A 111 2.10 -5.55 -7.29
CA GLN A 111 2.57 -4.34 -7.94
C GLN A 111 3.93 -4.62 -8.60
N VAL A 112 4.00 -4.51 -9.93
CA VAL A 112 5.22 -4.68 -10.71
C VAL A 112 5.84 -3.31 -10.94
N TRP A 113 7.10 -3.18 -10.56
CA TRP A 113 7.86 -1.94 -10.58
C TRP A 113 9.07 -2.03 -11.49
N ARG A 114 9.41 -0.92 -12.14
CA ARG A 114 10.63 -0.77 -12.93
C ARG A 114 11.33 0.55 -12.62
N ASP A 115 12.65 0.51 -12.49
CA ASP A 115 13.49 1.72 -12.45
C ASP A 115 13.80 2.18 -13.89
N ASP A 116 13.46 3.42 -14.23
CA ASP A 116 13.83 4.08 -15.49
C ASP A 116 14.15 5.55 -15.20
N GLY A 117 15.24 5.77 -14.46
CA GLY A 117 15.55 7.07 -13.83
C GLY A 117 14.70 7.36 -12.58
N GLY A 118 14.03 6.35 -12.03
CA GLY A 118 13.12 6.40 -10.89
C GLY A 118 12.20 5.18 -10.91
N TRP A 119 11.91 4.62 -9.74
CA TRP A 119 11.01 3.48 -9.60
C TRP A 119 9.57 3.87 -9.93
N ARG A 120 8.98 3.18 -10.90
CA ARG A 120 7.60 3.41 -11.37
C ARG A 120 6.80 2.14 -11.39
N LEU A 121 5.53 2.25 -10.99
CA LEU A 121 4.56 1.17 -11.11
C LEU A 121 4.20 0.99 -12.59
N VAL A 122 4.52 -0.18 -13.16
CA VAL A 122 4.22 -0.52 -14.56
C VAL A 122 2.96 -1.38 -14.69
N ARG A 123 2.63 -2.17 -13.65
CA ARG A 123 1.46 -3.04 -13.64
C ARG A 123 1.02 -3.33 -12.22
N GLU A 124 -0.28 -3.50 -12.04
CA GLU A 124 -0.86 -3.97 -10.78
C GLU A 124 -1.92 -5.02 -11.11
N LEU A 125 -1.93 -6.12 -10.36
CA LEU A 125 -2.86 -7.23 -10.53
C LEU A 125 -3.33 -7.72 -9.17
N ARG A 126 -4.60 -8.16 -9.08
CA ARG A 126 -5.08 -8.90 -7.93
C ARG A 126 -4.49 -10.31 -7.94
N MET A 127 -3.92 -10.72 -6.82
CA MET A 127 -3.34 -12.05 -6.61
C MET A 127 -4.29 -12.96 -5.83
N ALA A 128 -4.93 -12.43 -4.79
CA ALA A 128 -5.76 -13.19 -3.85
C ALA A 128 -6.73 -12.27 -3.09
N GLY A 129 -7.52 -12.86 -2.21
CA GLY A 129 -8.48 -12.15 -1.35
C GLY A 129 -9.75 -11.77 -2.09
N ASP A 130 -10.50 -10.85 -1.47
CA ASP A 130 -11.84 -10.46 -1.90
C ASP A 130 -11.84 -9.79 -3.28
N LEU A 131 -12.92 -10.02 -4.02
CA LEU A 131 -13.23 -9.33 -5.28
C LEU A 131 -13.83 -7.95 -5.00
N GLY A 132 -13.78 -7.04 -5.96
CA GLY A 132 -14.51 -5.78 -5.92
C GLY A 132 -13.69 -4.56 -5.54
N LEU A 133 -12.42 -4.72 -5.16
CA LEU A 133 -11.52 -3.59 -4.88
C LEU A 133 -11.37 -2.65 -6.10
N PHE A 134 -11.45 -3.19 -7.32
CA PHE A 134 -11.38 -2.40 -8.56
C PHE A 134 -12.77 -2.11 -9.15
N GLY A 135 -13.82 -2.21 -8.32
CA GLY A 135 -15.20 -1.97 -8.74
C GLY A 135 -15.88 -3.17 -9.38
N GLU A 136 -15.26 -4.36 -9.34
CA GLU A 136 -15.93 -5.57 -9.83
C GLU A 136 -17.22 -5.85 -9.03
N PRO A 137 -18.28 -6.39 -9.66
CA PRO A 137 -19.47 -6.82 -8.94
C PRO A 137 -19.11 -7.83 -7.86
N LEU A 138 -19.63 -7.63 -6.65
CA LEU A 138 -19.56 -8.66 -5.62
C LEU A 138 -20.63 -9.72 -5.88
N PRO A 139 -20.36 -10.99 -5.54
CA PRO A 139 -21.43 -11.95 -5.39
C PRO A 139 -22.46 -11.39 -4.40
N ALA A 140 -23.75 -11.59 -4.69
CA ALA A 140 -24.79 -11.24 -3.73
C ALA A 140 -24.48 -11.92 -2.39
N PRO A 141 -24.66 -11.24 -1.24
CA PRO A 141 -24.61 -11.90 0.04
C PRO A 141 -25.51 -13.15 -0.01
N PRO A 142 -25.10 -14.29 0.57
CA PRO A 142 -26.04 -15.37 0.77
C PRO A 142 -27.25 -14.78 1.49
N GLU A 143 -28.46 -14.97 0.95
CA GLU A 143 -29.69 -14.57 1.64
C GLU A 143 -29.57 -15.11 3.07
N GLN A 144 -29.49 -14.19 4.04
CA GLN A 144 -29.53 -14.58 5.44
C GLN A 144 -30.91 -15.19 5.66
N ALA A 145 -30.98 -16.53 5.56
CA ALA A 145 -32.18 -17.30 5.84
C ALA A 145 -32.54 -17.10 7.31
N GLY A 146 -33.32 -16.05 7.59
CA GLY A 146 -34.17 -15.91 8.76
C GLY A 146 -33.58 -16.30 10.12
N GLN A 147 -32.34 -15.93 10.43
CA GLN A 147 -31.91 -16.00 11.83
C GLN A 147 -32.50 -14.80 12.57
N ARG A 148 -33.74 -14.96 13.04
CA ARG A 148 -34.37 -14.04 13.99
C ARG A 148 -33.40 -13.88 15.17
N ASP A 149 -33.07 -12.64 15.49
CA ASP A 149 -32.38 -12.30 16.74
C ASP A 149 -33.19 -12.85 17.91
N VAL A 150 -32.77 -14.00 18.44
CA VAL A 150 -33.33 -14.52 19.68
C VAL A 150 -32.76 -13.67 20.80
N GLN A 151 -33.51 -12.65 21.20
CA GLN A 151 -33.21 -11.87 22.40
C GLN A 151 -33.00 -12.84 23.56
N PHE A 152 -31.79 -12.84 24.13
CA PHE A 152 -31.46 -13.66 25.29
C PHE A 152 -32.39 -13.24 26.44
N ALA A 153 -33.23 -14.17 26.91
CA ALA A 153 -34.12 -13.91 28.04
C ALA A 153 -33.29 -13.50 29.26
N THR A 154 -33.42 -12.24 29.69
CA THR A 154 -32.77 -11.74 30.89
C THR A 154 -33.34 -12.46 32.10
N LYS A 155 -32.59 -13.41 32.66
CA LYS A 155 -32.92 -14.03 33.95
C LYS A 155 -32.66 -12.99 35.05
N ILE A 156 -33.72 -12.47 35.66
CA ILE A 156 -33.63 -11.69 36.89
C ILE A 156 -33.40 -12.69 38.03
N ILE A 157 -32.23 -12.63 38.67
CA ILE A 157 -31.97 -13.35 39.92
C ILE A 157 -32.64 -12.53 41.03
N ARG A 158 -33.60 -13.14 41.75
CA ARG A 158 -34.21 -12.57 42.96
C ARG A 158 -33.43 -12.98 44.19
#